data_AF-A0A958KVZ0-F1
#
_entry.id   AF-A0A958KVZ0-F1
#
_cell.length_a   1.000
_cell.length_b   1.000
_cell.length_c   1.000
_cell.angle_alpha   90.00
_cell.angle_beta   90.00
_cell.angle_gamma   90.00
#
_symmetry.space_group_name_H-M   'P 1'
#
loop_
_entity.id
_entity.type
_entity.pdbx_description
1 polymer ?
#
loop_
_entity_poly.entity_id
_entity_poly.type
_entity_poly.pdbx_seq_one_letter_code
_entity_poly.pdbx_strand_id
1 'polypeptide(L)'
;MFSGIVEAKVNLLEYTPDLHEIPGQIQITLERPKEFDDIKVGDSIAVNGICLTVESFTENSMQFTLGAETIKVAGFTEAELRNQKLNVERSLRFNDRIHGHIVTGHVDGMGLIQTVLEKSGCKILQVFLPNALLPYVWKKGSICLNGVSLTVNEVHDHLAEVCLVPETLRRTNFSDIRAGARITVEADQLARGISRMLNMEKVGHELNN
;
A
#
# COMPACT_ATOMS: atom_id res chain seq x y z
N MET A 1 -6.27 2.24 -10.63
CA MET A 1 -5.82 3.47 -9.94
C MET A 1 -6.71 3.72 -8.75
N PHE A 2 -6.14 4.28 -7.70
CA PHE A 2 -6.72 4.49 -6.37
C PHE A 2 -6.35 5.90 -5.89
N SER A 3 -6.90 6.30 -4.74
CA SER A 3 -6.60 7.59 -4.11
C SER A 3 -5.80 7.47 -2.81
N GLY A 4 -5.65 6.25 -2.28
CA GLY A 4 -5.07 5.99 -0.97
C GLY A 4 -6.03 6.34 0.18
N ILE A 5 -7.34 6.32 -0.08
CA ILE A 5 -8.36 6.57 0.94
C ILE A 5 -9.07 5.26 1.23
N VAL A 6 -8.52 4.54 2.20
CA VAL A 6 -9.02 3.23 2.65
C VAL A 6 -10.49 3.30 3.00
N GLU A 7 -11.28 2.43 2.37
CA GLU A 7 -12.73 2.37 2.53
C GLU A 7 -13.16 1.46 3.68
N ALA A 8 -12.45 0.35 3.87
CA ALA A 8 -12.71 -0.63 4.93
C ALA A 8 -11.45 -1.36 5.40
N LYS A 9 -11.59 -2.05 6.54
CA LYS A 9 -10.64 -3.01 7.09
C LYS A 9 -11.26 -4.39 7.10
N VAL A 10 -10.56 -5.38 6.55
CA VAL A 10 -11.07 -6.76 6.41
C VAL A 10 -10.08 -7.76 6.99
N ASN A 11 -10.58 -8.92 7.42
CA ASN A 11 -9.73 -10.04 7.81
C ASN A 11 -9.42 -10.97 6.63
N LEU A 12 -8.29 -11.66 6.71
CA LEU A 12 -7.98 -12.82 5.88
C LEU A 12 -8.81 -14.01 6.36
N LEU A 13 -9.56 -14.62 5.45
CA LEU A 13 -10.35 -15.84 5.70
C LEU A 13 -9.55 -17.10 5.35
N GLU A 14 -8.95 -17.11 4.15
CA GLU A 14 -8.23 -18.26 3.61
C GLU A 14 -6.93 -17.82 2.93
N TYR A 15 -5.91 -18.67 3.02
CA TYR A 15 -4.61 -18.50 2.40
C TYR A 15 -4.19 -19.84 1.82
N THR A 16 -3.99 -19.89 0.51
CA THR A 16 -3.68 -21.12 -0.23
C THR A 16 -2.43 -20.91 -1.06
N PRO A 17 -1.26 -21.41 -0.62
CA PRO A 17 -0.03 -21.34 -1.39
C PRO A 17 -0.03 -22.39 -2.52
N ASP A 18 0.79 -22.14 -3.55
CA ASP A 18 1.03 -23.05 -4.68
C ASP A 18 -0.28 -23.51 -5.34
N LEU A 19 -1.16 -22.53 -5.60
CA LEU A 19 -2.45 -22.76 -6.23
C LEU A 19 -2.28 -23.54 -7.55
N HIS A 20 -3.07 -24.60 -7.72
CA HIS A 20 -3.02 -25.49 -8.89
C HIS A 20 -1.64 -26.10 -9.16
N GLU A 21 -0.82 -26.32 -8.12
CA GLU A 21 0.56 -26.82 -8.24
C GLU A 21 1.48 -25.92 -9.06
N ILE A 22 1.11 -24.65 -9.24
CA ILE A 22 1.96 -23.65 -9.90
C ILE A 22 2.80 -22.96 -8.81
N PRO A 23 4.12 -23.22 -8.74
CA PRO A 23 4.96 -22.62 -7.72
C PRO A 23 4.96 -21.09 -7.82
N GLY A 24 4.87 -20.43 -6.67
CA GLY A 24 4.98 -18.97 -6.61
C GLY A 24 3.68 -18.22 -6.94
N GLN A 25 2.53 -18.85 -6.77
CA GLN A 25 1.24 -18.17 -6.67
C GLN A 25 0.61 -18.42 -5.30
N ILE A 26 -0.02 -17.38 -4.74
CA ILE A 26 -0.75 -17.47 -3.49
C ILE A 26 -2.16 -16.96 -3.76
N GLN A 27 -3.17 -17.76 -3.46
CA GLN A 27 -4.55 -17.30 -3.43
C GLN A 27 -4.91 -16.87 -2.01
N ILE A 28 -5.58 -15.73 -1.90
CA ILE A 28 -6.13 -15.25 -0.63
C ILE A 28 -7.63 -15.01 -0.77
N THR A 29 -8.37 -15.34 0.28
CA THR A 29 -9.79 -15.00 0.42
C THR A 29 -9.94 -14.03 1.57
N LEU A 30 -10.52 -12.86 1.30
CA LEU A 30 -10.75 -11.80 2.28
C LEU A 30 -12.24 -11.65 2.57
N GLU A 31 -12.59 -11.08 3.72
CA GLU A 31 -13.96 -10.63 3.97
C GLU A 31 -14.38 -9.57 2.94
N ARG A 32 -15.64 -9.62 2.52
CA ARG A 32 -16.25 -8.60 1.66
C ARG A 32 -16.93 -7.52 2.52
N PRO A 33 -16.51 -6.24 2.44
CA PRO A 33 -17.25 -5.15 3.07
C PRO A 33 -18.65 -5.04 2.48
N LYS A 34 -19.66 -4.69 3.30
CA LYS A 34 -21.04 -4.53 2.81
C LYS A 34 -21.17 -3.40 1.80
N GLU A 35 -20.32 -2.39 1.92
CA GLU A 35 -20.24 -1.23 1.05
C GLU A 35 -19.68 -1.58 -0.34
N PHE A 36 -19.09 -2.75 -0.53
CA PHE A 36 -18.54 -3.24 -1.79
C PHE A 36 -19.63 -4.01 -2.56
N ASP A 37 -20.82 -3.44 -2.68
CA ASP A 37 -22.01 -4.04 -3.30
C ASP A 37 -22.00 -3.98 -4.83
N ASP A 38 -21.06 -3.23 -5.41
CA ASP A 38 -20.94 -2.92 -6.83
C ASP A 38 -19.74 -3.57 -7.53
N ILE A 39 -18.99 -4.42 -6.82
CA ILE A 39 -17.82 -5.13 -7.36
C ILE A 39 -18.23 -6.20 -8.38
N LYS A 40 -17.33 -6.46 -9.33
CA LYS A 40 -17.45 -7.49 -10.36
C LYS A 40 -16.15 -8.30 -10.46
N VAL A 41 -16.25 -9.50 -11.01
CA VAL A 41 -15.06 -10.27 -11.40
C VAL A 41 -14.27 -9.46 -12.43
N GLY A 42 -12.97 -9.34 -12.22
CA GLY A 42 -12.08 -8.50 -13.03
C GLY A 42 -11.86 -7.08 -12.47
N ASP A 43 -12.63 -6.63 -11.47
CA ASP A 43 -12.40 -5.34 -10.85
C ASP A 43 -11.10 -5.34 -10.03
N SER A 44 -10.49 -4.16 -9.90
CA SER A 44 -9.27 -3.96 -9.12
C SER A 44 -9.58 -3.42 -7.72
N ILE A 45 -9.07 -4.11 -6.70
CA ILE A 45 -9.13 -3.69 -5.30
C ILE A 45 -7.70 -3.53 -4.78
N ALA A 46 -7.39 -2.40 -4.15
CA ALA A 46 -6.14 -2.23 -3.44
C ALA A 46 -6.25 -2.91 -2.07
N VAL A 47 -5.41 -3.91 -1.80
CA VAL A 47 -5.31 -4.60 -0.50
C VAL A 47 -3.99 -4.22 0.15
N ASN A 48 -4.03 -3.48 1.26
CA ASN A 48 -2.86 -2.79 1.82
C ASN A 48 -2.07 -2.05 0.72
N GLY A 49 -2.76 -1.40 -0.22
CA GLY A 49 -2.11 -0.68 -1.33
C GLY A 49 -1.54 -1.57 -2.43
N ILE A 50 -1.78 -2.89 -2.43
CA ILE A 50 -1.44 -3.77 -3.55
C ILE A 50 -2.67 -3.90 -4.44
N CYS A 51 -2.57 -3.52 -5.71
CA CYS A 51 -3.62 -3.71 -6.70
C CYS A 51 -3.80 -5.21 -6.97
N LEU A 52 -4.96 -5.76 -6.60
CA LEU A 52 -5.33 -7.14 -6.86
C LEU A 52 -6.63 -7.22 -7.65
N THR A 53 -6.74 -8.21 -8.53
CA THR A 53 -7.93 -8.44 -9.36
C THR A 53 -8.87 -9.41 -8.67
N VAL A 54 -10.15 -9.04 -8.56
CA VAL A 54 -11.20 -9.92 -8.04
C VAL A 54 -11.39 -11.10 -9.01
N GLU A 55 -11.06 -12.31 -8.57
CA GLU A 55 -11.27 -13.53 -9.37
C GLU A 55 -12.63 -14.17 -9.12
N SER A 56 -13.09 -14.12 -7.86
CA SER A 56 -14.42 -14.55 -7.46
C SER A 56 -14.84 -13.81 -6.18
N PHE A 57 -16.15 -13.78 -5.91
CA PHE A 57 -16.67 -13.23 -4.66
C PHE A 57 -18.03 -13.84 -4.31
N THR A 58 -18.37 -13.80 -3.03
CA THR A 58 -19.68 -14.17 -2.49
C THR A 58 -20.33 -12.96 -1.83
N GLU A 59 -21.43 -13.17 -1.09
CA GLU A 59 -22.00 -12.12 -0.23
C GLU A 59 -20.99 -11.66 0.84
N ASN A 60 -20.13 -12.55 1.34
CA ASN A 60 -19.30 -12.31 2.52
C ASN A 60 -17.78 -12.37 2.25
N SER A 61 -17.36 -12.73 1.04
CA SER A 61 -15.93 -12.91 0.72
C SER A 61 -15.56 -12.44 -0.68
N MET A 62 -14.29 -12.11 -0.87
CA MET A 62 -13.65 -11.80 -2.15
C MET A 62 -12.35 -12.59 -2.27
N GLN A 63 -12.06 -13.12 -3.45
CA GLN A 63 -10.88 -13.95 -3.72
C GLN A 63 -9.95 -13.26 -4.72
N PHE A 64 -8.66 -13.37 -4.45
CA PHE A 64 -7.60 -12.76 -5.23
C PHE A 64 -6.42 -13.73 -5.36
N THR A 65 -5.69 -13.64 -6.47
CA THR A 65 -4.42 -14.35 -6.64
C THR A 65 -3.25 -13.35 -6.68
N LEU A 66 -2.23 -13.62 -5.89
CA LEU A 66 -0.97 -12.89 -5.86
C LEU A 66 0.02 -13.60 -6.78
N GLY A 67 0.54 -12.88 -7.76
CA GLY A 67 1.60 -13.36 -8.63
C GLY A 67 2.99 -13.30 -7.97
N ALA A 68 3.96 -13.99 -8.58
CA ALA A 68 5.32 -14.13 -8.06
C ALA A 68 6.02 -12.79 -7.75
N GLU A 69 5.86 -11.77 -8.60
CA GLU A 69 6.47 -10.46 -8.36
C GLU A 69 5.85 -9.76 -7.14
N THR A 70 4.53 -9.79 -6.99
CA THR A 70 3.83 -9.25 -5.81
C THR A 70 4.32 -9.93 -4.53
N ILE A 71 4.45 -11.25 -4.56
CA ILE A 71 4.93 -12.04 -3.43
C ILE A 71 6.37 -11.66 -3.10
N LYS A 72 7.23 -11.50 -4.09
CA LYS A 72 8.63 -11.10 -3.92
C LYS A 72 8.76 -9.68 -3.34
N VAL A 73 7.94 -8.74 -3.79
CA VAL A 73 8.01 -7.33 -3.36
C VAL A 73 7.38 -7.13 -1.99
N ALA A 74 6.18 -7.65 -1.76
CA ALA A 74 5.45 -7.47 -0.51
C ALA A 74 5.92 -8.45 0.58
N GLY A 75 6.32 -9.67 0.19
CA GLY A 75 6.94 -10.65 1.10
C GLY A 75 6.10 -10.99 2.33
N PHE A 76 4.78 -10.82 2.29
CA PHE A 76 3.90 -11.10 3.40
C PHE A 76 3.86 -12.60 3.69
N THR A 77 4.07 -12.96 4.94
CA THR A 77 3.82 -14.32 5.43
C THR A 77 2.33 -14.50 5.73
N GLU A 78 1.85 -15.74 5.66
CA GLU A 78 0.49 -16.08 6.10
C GLU A 78 0.24 -15.59 7.53
N ALA A 79 1.23 -15.76 8.43
CA ALA A 79 1.13 -15.32 9.81
C ALA A 79 0.92 -13.80 9.94
N GLU A 80 1.61 -12.98 9.15
CA GLU A 80 1.40 -11.53 9.16
C GLU A 80 0.01 -11.16 8.65
N LEU A 81 -0.46 -11.79 7.57
CA LEU A 81 -1.79 -11.52 7.01
C LEU A 81 -2.92 -11.92 7.98
N ARG A 82 -2.76 -13.02 8.73
CA ARG A 82 -3.76 -13.48 9.71
C ARG A 82 -3.77 -12.63 10.98
N ASN A 83 -2.65 -12.06 11.37
CA ASN A 83 -2.51 -11.32 12.64
C ASN A 83 -2.86 -9.83 12.54
N GLN A 84 -3.31 -9.36 11.36
CA GLN A 84 -3.69 -7.97 11.16
C GLN A 84 -4.94 -7.84 10.31
N LYS A 85 -5.61 -6.69 10.43
CA LYS A 85 -6.60 -6.27 9.45
C LYS A 85 -5.92 -5.71 8.21
N LEU A 86 -6.51 -5.95 7.06
CA LEU A 86 -6.04 -5.47 5.77
C LEU A 86 -6.89 -4.29 5.33
N ASN A 87 -6.25 -3.20 4.92
CA ASN A 87 -6.93 -2.05 4.34
C ASN A 87 -7.41 -2.41 2.93
N VAL A 88 -8.63 -2.03 2.57
CA VAL A 88 -9.16 -2.19 1.22
C VAL A 88 -9.73 -0.89 0.66
N GLU A 89 -9.49 -0.66 -0.64
CA GLU A 89 -10.00 0.46 -1.42
C GLU A 89 -10.35 -0.03 -2.84
N ARG A 90 -11.54 0.31 -3.34
CA ARG A 90 -11.94 0.04 -4.73
C ARG A 90 -11.22 0.97 -5.69
N SER A 91 -11.04 0.54 -6.93
CA SER A 91 -10.50 1.41 -7.97
C SER A 91 -11.39 2.64 -8.19
N LEU A 92 -10.77 3.79 -8.44
CA LEU A 92 -11.46 5.04 -8.75
C LEU A 92 -12.37 4.89 -9.97
N ARG A 93 -13.55 5.52 -9.91
CA ARG A 93 -14.42 5.71 -11.07
C ARG A 93 -14.07 6.99 -11.79
N PHE A 94 -14.43 7.04 -13.08
CA PHE A 94 -14.37 8.29 -13.82
C PHE A 94 -15.29 9.33 -13.15
N ASN A 95 -14.79 10.56 -12.99
CA ASN A 95 -15.48 11.67 -12.31
C ASN A 95 -15.56 11.57 -10.77
N ASP A 96 -14.81 10.67 -10.14
CA ASP A 96 -14.66 10.66 -8.68
C ASP A 96 -13.78 11.79 -8.15
N ARG A 97 -14.00 12.14 -6.88
CA ARG A 97 -13.12 13.04 -6.13
C ARG A 97 -11.86 12.29 -5.71
N ILE A 98 -10.70 12.82 -6.09
CA ILE A 98 -9.40 12.33 -5.61
C ILE A 98 -9.07 13.09 -4.32
N HIS A 99 -9.32 12.45 -3.18
CA HIS A 99 -9.12 13.06 -1.86
C HIS A 99 -7.69 12.94 -1.33
N GLY A 100 -7.00 11.85 -1.66
CA GLY A 100 -5.58 11.66 -1.36
C GLY A 100 -4.69 12.10 -2.51
N HIS A 101 -3.86 11.20 -3.01
CA HIS A 101 -3.03 11.41 -4.21
C HIS A 101 -3.21 10.23 -5.18
N ILE A 102 -2.63 10.30 -6.38
CA ILE A 102 -2.70 9.19 -7.32
C ILE A 102 -1.89 8.02 -6.78
N VAL A 103 -2.59 6.92 -6.48
CA VAL A 103 -2.00 5.65 -6.07
C VAL A 103 -2.28 4.62 -7.17
N THR A 104 -1.26 3.88 -7.57
CA THR A 104 -1.38 2.86 -8.61
C THR A 104 -1.73 1.50 -8.04
N GLY A 105 -1.34 1.25 -6.79
CA GLY A 105 -1.38 -0.04 -6.17
C GLY A 105 -0.17 -0.92 -6.56
N HIS A 106 0.88 -0.30 -7.12
CA HIS A 106 2.13 -0.95 -7.49
C HIS A 106 3.19 -0.61 -6.43
N VAL A 107 3.12 -1.37 -5.34
CA VAL A 107 4.04 -1.28 -4.20
C VAL A 107 5.49 -1.39 -4.66
N ASP A 108 6.35 -0.53 -4.14
CA ASP A 108 7.79 -0.51 -4.40
C ASP A 108 8.57 -1.48 -3.52
N GLY A 109 8.06 -1.72 -2.32
CA GLY A 109 8.68 -2.57 -1.34
C GLY A 109 8.05 -2.41 0.04
N MET A 110 8.76 -2.94 1.03
CA MET A 110 8.31 -2.95 2.41
C MET A 110 9.09 -1.94 3.25
N GLY A 111 8.37 -1.17 4.05
CA GLY A 111 8.92 -0.34 5.13
C GLY A 111 8.77 -1.04 6.48
N LEU A 112 9.56 -0.60 7.46
CA LEU A 112 9.48 -1.09 8.83
C LEU A 112 9.06 0.06 9.75
N ILE A 113 8.01 -0.13 10.54
CA ILE A 113 7.63 0.85 11.58
C ILE A 113 8.71 0.83 12.66
N GLN A 114 9.53 1.88 12.72
CA GLN A 114 10.61 2.00 13.68
C GLN A 114 10.08 2.48 15.04
N THR A 115 9.23 3.51 15.02
CA THR A 115 8.64 4.09 16.23
C THR A 115 7.17 4.43 16.02
N VAL A 116 6.41 4.37 17.13
CA VAL A 116 5.02 4.82 17.22
C VAL A 116 4.93 5.72 18.45
N LEU A 117 4.64 6.99 18.25
CA LEU A 117 4.46 7.97 19.32
C LEU A 117 3.03 8.46 19.33
N GLU A 118 2.36 8.35 20.48
CA GLU A 118 1.03 8.95 20.66
C GLU A 118 1.16 10.37 21.18
N LYS A 119 0.55 11.32 20.47
CA LYS A 119 0.59 12.74 20.84
C LYS A 119 -0.72 13.42 20.46
N SER A 120 -1.41 13.97 21.46
CA SER A 120 -2.62 14.79 21.26
C SER A 120 -3.70 14.10 20.40
N GLY A 121 -3.91 12.79 20.61
CA GLY A 121 -4.90 11.99 19.86
C GLY A 121 -4.46 11.59 18.45
N CYS A 122 -3.25 11.96 18.03
CA CYS A 122 -2.63 11.50 16.79
C CYS A 122 -1.57 10.42 17.09
N LYS A 123 -1.25 9.60 16.09
CA LYS A 123 -0.03 8.76 16.10
C LYS A 123 0.99 9.33 15.14
N ILE A 124 2.20 9.56 15.61
CA ILE A 124 3.35 9.89 14.79
C ILE A 124 4.11 8.58 14.56
N LEU A 125 4.28 8.22 13.28
CA LEU A 125 5.01 7.03 12.89
C LEU A 125 6.32 7.45 12.25
N GLN A 126 7.41 6.78 12.63
CA GLN A 126 8.65 6.81 11.85
C GLN A 126 8.79 5.48 11.14
N VAL A 127 8.91 5.53 9.81
CA VAL A 127 8.98 4.37 8.94
C VAL A 127 10.35 4.32 8.32
N PHE A 128 11.07 3.23 8.58
CA PHE A 128 12.31 2.94 7.88
C PHE A 128 12.01 2.50 6.45
N LEU A 129 12.63 3.17 5.49
CA LEU A 129 12.47 2.95 4.06
C LEU A 129 13.74 2.35 3.45
N PRO A 130 13.60 1.35 2.55
CA PRO A 130 14.69 0.89 1.70
C PRO A 130 15.36 2.03 0.92
N ASN A 131 16.67 1.94 0.70
CA ASN A 131 17.47 2.97 0.01
C ASN A 131 16.91 3.33 -1.37
N ALA A 132 16.37 2.34 -2.08
CA ALA A 132 15.79 2.52 -3.41
C ALA A 132 14.59 3.47 -3.42
N LEU A 133 13.90 3.65 -2.28
CA LEU A 133 12.71 4.50 -2.15
C LEU A 133 13.03 5.95 -1.78
N LEU A 134 14.17 6.21 -1.14
CA LEU A 134 14.53 7.54 -0.63
C LEU A 134 14.52 8.66 -1.69
N PRO A 135 14.97 8.45 -2.94
CA PRO A 135 14.95 9.50 -3.95
C PRO A 135 13.54 10.02 -4.29
N TYR A 136 12.50 9.29 -3.91
CA TYR A 136 11.11 9.61 -4.22
C TYR A 136 10.31 10.13 -3.01
N VAL A 137 10.96 10.33 -1.86
CA VAL A 137 10.29 10.74 -0.61
C VAL A 137 10.93 12.02 -0.10
N TRP A 138 10.11 13.07 0.07
CA TRP A 138 10.56 14.36 0.57
C TRP A 138 9.55 14.95 1.54
N LYS A 139 10.02 15.86 2.39
CA LYS A 139 9.18 16.62 3.33
C LYS A 139 8.07 17.36 2.58
N LYS A 140 6.84 17.22 3.09
CA LYS A 140 5.57 17.69 2.49
C LYS A 140 5.18 17.01 1.18
N GLY A 141 5.93 15.99 0.73
CA GLY A 141 5.50 15.10 -0.33
C GLY A 141 4.44 14.10 0.13
N SER A 142 3.84 13.41 -0.83
CA SER A 142 2.91 12.32 -0.59
C SER A 142 3.64 10.97 -0.55
N ILE A 143 3.13 10.06 0.27
CA ILE A 143 3.56 8.66 0.33
C ILE A 143 2.33 7.79 0.59
N CYS A 144 2.30 6.59 -0.01
CA CYS A 144 1.26 5.61 0.26
C CYS A 144 1.82 4.48 1.14
N LEU A 145 1.23 4.31 2.33
CA LEU A 145 1.65 3.30 3.31
C LEU A 145 0.47 2.37 3.63
N ASN A 146 0.59 1.06 3.39
CA ASN A 146 -0.55 0.12 3.51
C ASN A 146 -1.81 0.59 2.76
N GLY A 147 -1.66 1.24 1.60
CA GLY A 147 -2.78 1.79 0.83
C GLY A 147 -3.35 3.11 1.40
N VAL A 148 -2.68 3.73 2.37
CA VAL A 148 -3.11 5.01 2.95
C VAL A 148 -2.25 6.13 2.40
N SER A 149 -2.90 7.10 1.75
CA SER A 149 -2.29 8.35 1.32
C SER A 149 -1.96 9.22 2.53
N LEU A 150 -0.69 9.56 2.71
CA LEU A 150 -0.19 10.34 3.83
C LEU A 150 0.76 11.44 3.36
N THR A 151 0.84 12.51 4.16
CA THR A 151 1.84 13.56 3.98
C THR A 151 3.06 13.25 4.82
N VAL A 152 4.24 13.31 4.20
CA VAL A 152 5.52 13.19 4.87
C VAL A 152 5.80 14.46 5.67
N ASN A 153 5.96 14.34 6.98
CA ASN A 153 6.29 15.47 7.85
C ASN A 153 7.76 15.82 7.81
N GLU A 154 8.61 14.80 7.91
CA GLU A 154 10.07 14.92 7.90
C GLU A 154 10.67 13.68 7.24
N VAL A 155 11.88 13.84 6.68
CA VAL A 155 12.72 12.74 6.23
C VAL A 155 14.09 12.93 6.85
N HIS A 156 14.60 11.90 7.53
CA HIS A 156 15.93 11.89 8.12
C HIS A 156 16.59 10.54 7.84
N ASP A 157 17.69 10.55 7.11
CA ASP A 157 18.37 9.35 6.60
C ASP A 157 17.38 8.40 5.89
N HIS A 158 17.07 7.27 6.52
CA HIS A 158 16.16 6.25 6.01
C HIS A 158 14.75 6.35 6.60
N LEU A 159 14.49 7.32 7.47
CA LEU A 159 13.24 7.45 8.22
C LEU A 159 12.34 8.50 7.60
N ALA A 160 11.16 8.10 7.18
CA ALA A 160 10.05 8.99 6.85
C ALA A 160 9.11 9.10 8.05
N GLU A 161 8.83 10.32 8.48
CA GLU A 161 7.86 10.59 9.53
C GLU A 161 6.50 10.97 8.95
N VAL A 162 5.42 10.37 9.46
CA VAL A 162 4.03 10.70 9.10
C VAL A 162 3.19 10.89 10.35
N CYS A 163 2.15 11.72 10.26
CA CYS A 163 1.18 11.91 11.35
C CYS A 163 -0.19 11.35 10.93
N LEU A 164 -0.72 10.47 11.77
CA LEU A 164 -2.03 9.87 11.61
C LEU A 164 -3.03 10.58 12.52
N VAL A 165 -3.99 11.26 11.89
CA VAL A 165 -5.10 11.92 12.58
C VAL A 165 -6.15 10.89 13.05
N PRO A 166 -7.03 11.25 14.01
CA PRO A 166 -8.01 10.31 14.57
C PRO A 166 -8.87 9.57 13.53
N GLU A 167 -9.30 10.25 12.47
CA GLU A 167 -10.12 9.63 11.43
C GLU A 167 -9.34 8.57 10.63
N THR A 168 -8.08 8.84 10.29
CA THR A 168 -7.19 7.86 9.64
C THR A 168 -6.98 6.63 10.53
N LEU A 169 -6.73 6.84 11.83
CA LEU A 169 -6.58 5.75 12.80
C LEU A 169 -7.85 4.90 12.88
N ARG A 170 -9.02 5.52 12.92
CA ARG A 170 -10.30 4.83 12.97
C ARG A 170 -10.54 3.95 11.74
N ARG A 171 -10.30 4.50 10.54
CA ARG A 171 -10.60 3.84 9.26
C ARG A 171 -9.59 2.78 8.84
N THR A 172 -8.33 2.91 9.25
CA THR A 172 -7.22 2.08 8.73
C THR A 172 -6.69 1.09 9.76
N ASN A 173 -5.89 0.13 9.31
CA ASN A 173 -5.19 -0.83 10.16
C ASN A 173 -4.08 -0.19 11.01
N PHE A 174 -3.84 1.12 10.86
CA PHE A 174 -2.92 1.84 11.74
C PHE A 174 -3.46 2.09 13.15
N SER A 175 -4.73 1.81 13.44
CA SER A 175 -5.23 1.79 14.82
C SER A 175 -4.37 0.91 15.73
N ASP A 176 -3.99 -0.27 15.23
CA ASP A 176 -3.37 -1.33 16.02
C ASP A 176 -1.88 -1.55 15.68
N ILE A 177 -1.31 -0.68 14.83
CA ILE A 177 0.08 -0.78 14.38
C ILE A 177 1.06 -0.57 15.53
N ARG A 178 2.15 -1.34 15.50
CA ARG A 178 3.21 -1.32 16.51
C ARG A 178 4.58 -1.22 15.85
N ALA A 179 5.58 -0.79 16.62
CA ALA A 179 6.97 -0.86 16.20
C ALA A 179 7.35 -2.32 15.86
N GLY A 180 8.18 -2.48 14.83
CA GLY A 180 8.54 -3.78 14.25
C GLY A 180 7.59 -4.30 13.18
N ALA A 181 6.42 -3.66 12.97
CA ALA A 181 5.51 -4.07 11.90
C ALA A 181 6.08 -3.72 10.52
N ARG A 182 5.94 -4.64 9.56
CA ARG A 182 6.24 -4.39 8.15
C ARG A 182 5.00 -3.88 7.43
N ILE A 183 5.17 -2.88 6.58
CA ILE A 183 4.08 -2.25 5.84
C ILE A 183 4.48 -2.05 4.39
N THR A 184 3.51 -2.08 3.47
CA THR A 184 3.78 -1.76 2.08
C THR A 184 4.06 -0.27 1.92
N VAL A 185 4.94 0.05 0.97
CA VAL A 185 5.26 1.42 0.60
C VAL A 185 5.13 1.57 -0.91
N GLU A 186 4.35 2.55 -1.33
CA GLU A 186 4.34 3.06 -2.70
C GLU A 186 4.71 4.55 -2.66
N ALA A 187 5.78 4.91 -3.37
CA ALA A 187 6.16 6.30 -3.57
C ALA A 187 5.24 7.00 -4.58
N ASP A 188 5.15 8.32 -4.47
CA ASP A 188 4.36 9.14 -5.39
C ASP A 188 4.82 8.95 -6.85
N GLN A 189 3.87 8.61 -7.72
CA GLN A 189 4.15 8.37 -9.14
C GLN A 189 4.70 9.61 -9.86
N LEU A 190 4.30 10.82 -9.44
CA LEU A 190 4.87 12.05 -10.00
C LEU A 190 6.37 12.13 -9.71
N ALA A 191 6.78 11.75 -8.50
CA ALA A 191 8.19 11.72 -8.12
C ALA A 191 8.99 10.71 -8.92
N ARG A 192 8.41 9.53 -9.18
CA ARG A 192 9.04 8.51 -10.05
C ARG A 192 9.24 9.03 -11.47
N GLY A 193 8.22 9.66 -12.05
CA GLY A 193 8.27 10.26 -13.38
C GLY A 193 9.38 11.32 -13.48
N ILE A 194 9.40 12.26 -12.52
CA ILE A 194 10.41 13.33 -12.47
C ILE A 194 11.83 12.75 -12.32
N SER A 195 12.02 11.81 -11.39
CA SER A 195 13.32 11.16 -11.18
C SER A 195 13.80 10.41 -12.44
N ARG A 196 12.90 9.71 -13.15
CA ARG A 196 13.23 9.07 -14.42
C ARG A 196 13.69 10.07 -15.48
N MET A 197 13.01 11.21 -15.61
CA MET A 197 13.39 12.28 -16.55
C MET A 197 14.78 12.84 -16.24
N LEU A 198 15.04 13.20 -14.98
CA LEU A 198 16.34 13.75 -14.55
C LEU A 198 17.49 12.75 -14.78
N ASN A 199 17.24 11.46 -14.58
CA ASN A 199 18.25 10.43 -14.84
C ASN A 199 18.54 10.24 -16.34
N MET A 200 17.54 10.42 -17.21
CA MET A 200 17.76 10.38 -18.66
C MET A 200 18.58 11.57 -19.16
N GLU A 201 18.38 12.77 -18.60
CA GLU A 201 19.17 13.95 -18.95
C GLU A 201 20.66 13.81 -18.56
N LYS A 202 20.94 13.22 -17.39
CA LYS A 202 22.32 12.92 -16.98
C LYS A 202 23.02 11.97 -17.95
N VAL A 203 22.35 10.88 -18.34
CA VAL A 203 22.90 9.93 -19.32
C VAL A 203 23.13 10.61 -20.69
N GLY A 204 22.22 11.48 -21.12
CA GLY A 204 22.39 12.25 -22.35
C GLY A 204 23.57 13.21 -22.30
N HIS A 205 23.87 13.82 -21.15
CA HIS A 205 25.04 14.67 -20.96
C HIS A 205 26.37 13.89 -20.87
N GLU A 206 26.37 12.70 -20.26
CA GLU A 206 27.54 11.83 -20.19
C GLU A 206 27.92 11.21 -21.55
N LEU A 207 26.94 10.96 -22.42
CA LEU A 207 27.20 10.45 -23.78
C LEU A 207 27.66 11.52 -24.78
N ASN A 208 27.46 12.80 -24.46
CA ASN A 208 27.79 13.93 -25.33
C ASN A 208 29.07 14.67 -24.92
N ASN A 209 29.76 14.20 -23.87
CA ASN A 209 31.07 14.68 -23.42
C ASN A 209 32.12 13.57 -23.56
#